data_AF-A0A1G1PZ58-F1
#
_entry.id   AF-A0A1G1PZ58-F1
#
_cell.length_a   1.000
_cell.length_b   1.000
_cell.length_c   1.000
_cell.angle_alpha   90.00
_cell.angle_beta   90.00
_cell.angle_gamma   90.00
#
_symmetry.space_group_name_H-M   'P 1'
#
loop_
_entity.id
_entity.type
_entity.pdbx_description
1 polymer ?
#
loop_
_entity_poly.entity_id
_entity_poly.type
_entity_poly.pdbx_seq_one_letter_code
_entity_poly.pdbx_strand_id
1 'polypeptide(L)' 'MKTASEVVAGFFLDGAKIIFASLVVGLFVPGAVQGIPWVTLTSGLVMTVVFLGIAIRLSTTVVEERPR' A
#
# COMPACT_ATOMS: atom_id res chain seq x y z
N MET A 1 -1.99 2.20 24.17
CA MET A 1 -2.65 1.14 23.37
C MET A 1 -2.94 1.73 22.00
N LYS A 2 -2.72 0.96 20.92
CA LYS A 2 -3.07 1.45 19.58
C LYS A 2 -4.60 1.48 19.43
N THR A 3 -5.13 2.53 18.80
CA THR A 3 -6.57 2.57 18.49
C THR A 3 -6.90 1.58 17.36
N ALA A 4 -8.15 1.16 17.24
CA ALA A 4 -8.58 0.28 16.15
C ALA A 4 -8.22 0.90 14.78
N SER A 5 -8.41 2.21 14.63
CA SER A 5 -8.07 2.97 13.43
C SER A 5 -6.57 2.97 13.11
N GLU A 6 -5.68 3.01 14.12
CA GLU A 6 -4.23 2.89 13.92
C GLU A 6 -3.82 1.49 13.42
N VAL A 7 -4.48 0.44 13.92
CA VAL A 7 -4.24 -0.93 13.47
C VAL A 7 -4.67 -1.09 12.02
N VAL A 8 -5.84 -0.56 11.66
CA VAL A 8 -6.36 -0.61 10.28
C VAL A 8 -5.51 0.23 9.33
N ALA A 9 -5.11 1.45 9.72
CA ALA A 9 -4.20 2.27 8.92
C ALA A 9 -2.85 1.56 8.68
N GLY A 10 -2.31 0.90 9.70
CA GLY A 10 -1.10 0.08 9.58
C GLY A 10 -1.25 -1.08 8.59
N PHE A 11 -2.39 -1.79 8.63
CA PHE A 11 -2.68 -2.88 7.69
C PHE A 11 -2.67 -2.40 6.23
N PHE A 12 -3.37 -1.29 5.91
CA PHE A 12 -3.39 -0.74 4.56
C PHE A 12 -2.02 -0.23 4.12
N LEU A 13 -1.25 0.36 5.04
CA LEU A 13 0.11 0.81 4.76
C LEU A 13 1.04 -0.37 4.42
N ASP A 14 0.96 -1.47 5.17
CA ASP A 14 1.77 -2.66 4.89
C ASP A 14 1.34 -3.36 3.61
N GLY A 15 0.03 -3.40 3.32
CA GLY A 15 -0.50 -3.85 2.04
C GLY A 15 0.04 -3.04 0.86
N ALA A 16 0.07 -1.70 0.97
CA ALA A 16 0.64 -0.84 -0.07
C ALA A 16 2.13 -1.14 -0.33
N LYS A 17 2.92 -1.35 0.73
CA LYS A 17 4.35 -1.70 0.62
C LYS A 17 4.55 -3.04 -0.09
N ILE A 18 3.77 -4.06 0.26
CA ILE A 18 3.89 -5.40 -0.33
C ILE A 18 3.58 -5.35 -1.82
N ILE A 19 2.49 -4.68 -2.22
CA ILE A 19 2.10 -4.55 -3.63
C ILE A 19 3.18 -3.79 -4.41
N PHE A 20 3.69 -2.69 -3.86
CA PHE A 20 4.75 -1.92 -4.48
C PHE A 20 6.04 -2.72 -4.63
N ALA A 21 6.45 -3.44 -3.58
CA ALA A 21 7.63 -4.29 -3.62
C ALA A 21 7.49 -5.41 -4.64
N SER A 22 6.31 -6.03 -4.76
CA SER A 22 6.02 -7.06 -5.76
C SER A 22 6.17 -6.52 -7.19
N LEU A 23 5.71 -5.29 -7.46
CA LEU A 23 5.90 -4.63 -8.75
C LEU A 23 7.37 -4.35 -9.05
N VAL A 24 8.11 -3.83 -8.08
CA VAL A 24 9.56 -3.57 -8.22
C VAL A 24 10.31 -4.86 -8.52
N VAL A 25 10.02 -5.96 -7.80
CA VAL A 25 10.63 -7.26 -8.04
C VAL A 25 10.31 -7.76 -9.44
N GLY A 26 9.04 -7.73 -9.86
CA GLY A 26 8.67 -8.17 -11.20
C GLY A 26 9.33 -7.34 -12.32
N LEU A 27 9.57 -6.04 -12.08
CA LEU A 27 10.14 -5.12 -13.09
C LEU A 27 11.66 -5.23 -13.19
N PHE A 28 12.35 -5.41 -12.06
CA PHE A 28 13.80 -5.36 -11.99
C PHE A 28 14.48 -6.72 -11.85
N VAL A 29 13.74 -7.82 -11.62
CA VAL A 29 14.30 -9.17 -11.56
C VAL A 29 14.10 -9.88 -12.91
N PRO A 30 15.11 -9.90 -13.80
CA PRO A 30 15.03 -10.62 -15.06
C PRO A 30 14.80 -12.11 -14.79
N GLY A 31 13.68 -12.64 -15.26
CA GLY A 31 13.29 -14.06 -15.10
C GLY A 31 12.15 -14.32 -14.10
N ALA A 32 11.71 -13.33 -13.32
CA ALA A 32 10.60 -13.53 -12.38
C ALA A 32 9.23 -13.71 -13.08
N VAL A 33 9.05 -13.09 -14.24
CA VAL A 33 7.84 -13.19 -15.09
C VAL A 33 8.31 -12.99 -16.54
N GLN A 34 7.76 -13.72 -17.53
CA GLN A 34 8.14 -13.63 -18.95
C GLN A 34 7.69 -12.30 -19.64
N GLY A 35 7.97 -11.17 -18.98
CA GLY A 35 7.40 -9.86 -19.29
C GLY A 35 6.16 -9.61 -18.44
N ILE A 36 6.19 -8.56 -17.60
CA ILE A 36 5.00 -8.14 -16.87
C ILE A 36 4.00 -7.55 -17.87
N PRO A 37 2.76 -8.05 -17.94
CA PRO A 37 1.72 -7.40 -18.73
C PRO A 37 1.50 -5.96 -18.25
N TRP A 38 1.40 -5.00 -19.17
CA TRP A 38 1.11 -3.59 -18.83
C TRP A 38 -0.13 -3.43 -17.93
N VAL A 39 -1.10 -4.34 -18.07
CA VAL A 39 -2.29 -4.43 -17.21
C VAL A 39 -1.92 -4.75 -15.76
N THR A 40 -1.00 -5.67 -15.51
CA THR A 40 -0.53 -6.02 -14.16
C THR A 40 0.23 -4.87 -13.52
N LEU A 41 1.06 -4.17 -14.30
CA LEU A 41 1.82 -3.03 -13.80
C LEU A 41 0.90 -1.86 -13.42
N THR A 42 -0.03 -1.51 -14.32
CA THR A 42 -0.99 -0.42 -14.08
C THR A 42 -1.95 -0.73 -12.94
N SER A 43 -2.51 -1.95 -12.89
CA SER A 43 -3.41 -2.37 -11.80
C SER A 43 -2.71 -2.41 -10.44
N GLY A 44 -1.48 -2.93 -10.38
CA GLY A 44 -0.70 -2.92 -9.14
C GLY A 44 -0.42 -1.50 -8.67
N LEU A 45 -0.06 -0.58 -9.58
CA LEU A 45 0.24 0.80 -9.24
C LEU A 45 -1.02 1.54 -8.73
N VAL A 46 -2.17 1.32 -9.38
CA VAL A 46 -3.47 1.81 -8.89
C VAL A 46 -3.77 1.27 -7.49
N MET A 47 -3.59 -0.02 -7.26
CA MET A 47 -3.85 -0.63 -5.95
C MET A 47 -2.91 -0.08 -4.86
N THR A 48 -1.63 0.13 -5.16
CA THR A 48 -0.70 0.79 -4.24
C THR A 48 -1.20 2.20 -3.85
N VAL A 49 -1.64 3.00 -4.82
CA VAL A 49 -2.16 4.36 -4.57
C VAL A 49 -3.43 4.33 -3.73
N VAL A 50 -4.35 3.41 -4.01
CA VAL A 50 -5.59 3.25 -3.25
C VAL A 50 -5.30 2.87 -1.80
N PHE A 51 -4.46 1.86 -1.58
CA PHE A 51 -4.11 1.40 -0.22
C PHE A 51 -3.38 2.49 0.56
N LEU A 52 -2.45 3.19 -0.08
CA LEU A 52 -1.76 4.32 0.54
C LEU A 52 -2.73 5.47 0.86
N GLY A 53 -3.66 5.77 -0.04
CA GLY A 53 -4.70 6.79 0.19
C GLY A 53 -5.59 6.47 1.38
N ILE A 54 -6.02 5.22 1.52
CA ILE A 54 -6.79 4.75 2.68
C ILE A 54 -5.96 4.87 3.96
N ALA A 55 -4.71 4.41 3.94
CA ALA A 55 -3.81 4.50 5.09
C ALA A 55 -3.59 5.95 5.55
N ILE A 56 -3.39 6.89 4.60
CA ILE A 56 -3.23 8.32 4.89
C ILE A 56 -4.51 8.88 5.51
N ARG A 57 -5.68 8.63 4.90
CA ARG A 57 -6.96 9.15 5.41
C ARG A 57 -7.25 8.67 6.83
N LEU A 58 -7.07 7.37 7.09
CA LEU A 58 -7.24 6.80 8.42
C LEU A 58 -6.22 7.34 9.43
N SER A 59 -4.98 7.58 9.00
CA SER A 59 -3.96 8.18 9.85
C SER A 59 -4.28 9.63 10.19
N THR A 60 -4.83 10.42 9.25
CA THR A 60 -5.24 11.80 9.51
C THR A 60 -6.41 11.88 10.48
N THR A 61 -7.39 10.96 10.40
CA THR A 61 -8.51 10.90 11.35
C THR A 61 -8.07 10.47 12.74
N VAL A 62 -7.05 9.60 12.85
CA VAL A 62 -6.48 9.19 14.14
C VAL A 62 -5.77 10.35 14.86
N VAL A 63 -5.05 11.19 14.12
CA VAL A 63 -4.31 12.32 14.70
C VAL A 63 -5.27 13.33 15.35
N GLU A 64 -6.46 13.49 14.81
CA GLU A 64 -7.47 14.42 15.32
C GLU A 64 -8.13 13.93 16.62
N GLU A 65 -8.26 12.62 16.82
CA GLU A 65 -8.84 12.03 18.04
C GLU A 65 -7.87 11.98 19.24
N ARG A 66 -6.57 12.23 19.05
CA ARG A 66 -5.61 12.25 20.16
C ARG A 66 -5.53 13.67 20.76
N PRO A 67 -6.05 13.91 21.99
CA PRO A 67 -5.79 15.16 22.68
C PRO A 67 -4.29 15.28 22.94
N ARG A 68 -3.73 16.46 22.65
CA ARG A 68 -2.31 16.78 22.86
C ARG A 68 -1.89 16.64 24.32
#